data_AF-L0B1V8-F1
#
_entry.id   AF-L0B1V8-F1
#
_cell.length_a   1.000
_cell.length_b   1.000
_cell.length_c   1.000
_cell.angle_alpha   90.00
_cell.angle_beta   90.00
_cell.angle_gamma   90.00
#
_symmetry.space_group_name_H-M   'P 1'
#
loop_
_entity.id
_entity.type
_entity.pdbx_description
1 polymer ?
#
loop_
_entity_poly.entity_id
_entity_poly.type
_entity_poly.pdbx_seq_one_letter_code
_entity_poly.pdbx_strand_id
1 'polypeptide(L)'
;MVQFGIIIKSSKGEIISIDTCEPGKPTCTTTIEDDVASYVWILCYGNRIYPGHVNIGASLSYNNELKCKNGEGIISGFMSHMLVNGGKEEIVAKSCEKYSNSCNLKCEKDCKKGINLILCQSIELK
;
A
#
# COMPACT_ATOMS: atom_id res chain seq x y z
N MET A 1 -12.86 6.63 13.56
CA MET A 1 -12.36 7.35 12.37
C MET A 1 -11.32 6.48 11.68
N VAL A 2 -11.17 6.61 10.37
CA VAL A 2 -10.12 5.95 9.58
C VAL A 2 -8.75 6.45 10.06
N GLN A 3 -7.87 5.52 10.42
CA GLN A 3 -6.45 5.81 10.65
C GLN A 3 -5.70 5.81 9.33
N PHE A 4 -5.85 4.71 8.59
CA PHE A 4 -5.35 4.51 7.24
C PHE A 4 -6.11 3.34 6.59
N GLY A 5 -5.98 3.21 5.29
CA GLY A 5 -6.53 2.08 4.55
C GLY A 5 -6.25 2.20 3.06
N ILE A 6 -6.60 1.15 2.34
CA ILE A 6 -6.47 1.07 0.89
C ILE A 6 -7.73 0.54 0.24
N ILE A 7 -7.90 0.93 -1.02
CA ILE A 7 -8.89 0.39 -1.93
C ILE A 7 -8.11 -0.23 -3.09
N ILE A 8 -8.34 -1.51 -3.36
CA ILE A 8 -7.76 -2.23 -4.49
C ILE A 8 -8.89 -2.52 -5.47
N LYS A 9 -8.73 -2.11 -6.73
CA LYS A 9 -9.64 -2.48 -7.82
C LYS A 9 -8.99 -3.49 -8.73
N SER A 10 -9.78 -4.47 -9.16
CA SER A 10 -9.35 -5.48 -10.12
C SER A 10 -10.41 -5.71 -11.20
N SER A 11 -9.95 -6.05 -12.41
CA SER A 11 -10.82 -6.45 -13.52
C SER A 11 -10.16 -7.60 -14.27
N LYS A 12 -10.95 -8.61 -14.65
CA LYS A 12 -10.48 -9.81 -15.37
C LYS A 12 -9.26 -10.50 -14.73
N GLY A 13 -9.19 -10.50 -13.39
CA GLY A 13 -8.11 -11.12 -12.63
C GLY A 13 -6.84 -10.26 -12.48
N GLU A 14 -6.82 -9.03 -13.01
CA GLU A 14 -5.70 -8.11 -12.89
C GLU A 14 -6.02 -6.94 -11.96
N ILE A 15 -5.04 -6.50 -11.18
CA ILE A 15 -5.16 -5.29 -10.35
C ILE A 15 -4.97 -4.07 -11.27
N ILE A 16 -5.94 -3.16 -11.24
CA ILE A 16 -5.99 -1.99 -12.14
C ILE A 16 -5.72 -0.68 -11.41
N SER A 17 -6.07 -0.58 -10.12
CA SER A 17 -5.76 0.58 -9.30
C SER A 17 -5.58 0.22 -7.83
N ILE A 18 -4.85 1.09 -7.13
CA ILE A 18 -4.75 1.11 -5.68
C ILE A 18 -4.83 2.56 -5.21
N ASP A 19 -5.77 2.83 -4.31
CA ASP A 19 -6.02 4.16 -3.76
C ASP A 19 -5.91 4.11 -2.23
N THR A 20 -5.57 5.22 -1.60
CA THR A 20 -5.50 5.34 -0.14
C THR A 20 -6.78 5.96 0.43
N CYS A 21 -7.16 5.50 1.62
CA CYS A 21 -8.27 6.10 2.37
C CYS A 21 -7.81 7.38 3.07
N GLU A 22 -8.66 8.42 3.04
CA GLU A 22 -8.37 9.69 3.72
C GLU A 22 -8.43 9.52 5.26
N PRO A 23 -7.34 9.84 5.99
CA PRO A 23 -7.34 9.77 7.45
C PRO A 23 -8.37 10.72 8.09
N GLY A 24 -8.90 10.33 9.25
CA GLY A 24 -9.86 11.14 10.02
C GLY A 24 -11.31 11.06 9.53
N LYS A 25 -11.58 10.52 8.34
CA LYS A 25 -12.95 10.31 7.87
C LYS A 25 -13.67 9.19 8.63
N PRO A 26 -15.01 9.23 8.73
CA PRO A 26 -15.78 8.14 9.34
C PRO A 26 -15.82 6.88 8.46
N THR A 27 -15.68 7.04 7.15
CA THR A 27 -15.83 5.97 6.15
C THR A 27 -14.79 6.11 5.04
N CYS A 28 -14.44 4.99 4.41
CA CYS A 28 -13.70 4.94 3.16
C CYS A 28 -14.54 4.15 2.15
N THR A 29 -14.89 4.77 1.02
CA THR A 29 -15.86 4.22 0.06
C THR A 29 -15.31 4.27 -1.35
N THR A 30 -15.77 3.37 -2.20
CA THR A 30 -15.47 3.37 -3.63
C THR A 30 -16.74 3.08 -4.43
N THR A 31 -16.76 3.53 -5.68
CA THR A 31 -17.85 3.24 -6.61
C THR A 31 -17.66 1.85 -7.19
N ILE A 32 -18.73 1.06 -7.20
CA ILE A 32 -18.77 -0.23 -7.89
C ILE A 32 -19.02 0.04 -9.36
N GLU A 33 -18.16 -0.52 -10.20
CA GLU A 33 -18.25 -0.45 -11.66
C GLU A 33 -18.50 -1.86 -12.20
N ASP A 34 -19.21 -1.98 -13.33
CA ASP A 34 -19.44 -3.27 -13.97
C ASP A 34 -18.08 -3.91 -14.34
N ASP A 35 -17.97 -5.23 -14.13
CA ASP A 35 -16.75 -6.01 -14.36
C ASP A 35 -15.50 -5.59 -13.53
N VAL A 36 -15.70 -4.81 -12.45
CA VAL A 36 -14.64 -4.42 -11.51
C VAL A 36 -14.95 -4.94 -10.10
N ALA A 37 -14.08 -5.81 -9.58
CA ALA A 37 -14.10 -6.19 -8.18
C ALA A 37 -13.29 -5.19 -7.35
N SER A 38 -13.89 -4.68 -6.27
CA SER A 38 -13.26 -3.73 -5.35
C SER A 38 -13.07 -4.34 -3.96
N TYR A 39 -11.88 -4.16 -3.39
CA TYR A 39 -11.51 -4.64 -2.06
C TYR A 39 -11.09 -3.47 -1.21
N VAL A 40 -11.63 -3.37 0.00
CA VAL A 40 -11.33 -2.28 0.94
C VAL A 40 -10.73 -2.88 2.20
N TRP A 41 -9.55 -2.38 2.58
CA TRP A 41 -8.92 -2.71 3.86
C TRP A 41 -8.66 -1.43 4.63
N ILE A 42 -9.20 -1.34 5.86
CA ILE A 42 -9.11 -0.15 6.69
C ILE A 42 -8.76 -0.51 8.12
N LEU A 43 -7.96 0.35 8.76
CA LEU A 43 -7.81 0.38 10.20
C LEU A 43 -8.49 1.63 10.74
N CYS A 44 -9.30 1.46 11.80
CA CYS A 44 -10.01 2.56 12.45
C CYS A 44 -9.63 2.68 13.93
N TYR A 45 -9.68 3.90 14.45
CA TYR A 45 -9.55 4.19 15.89
C TYR A 45 -10.84 4.81 16.44
N GLY A 46 -11.08 4.61 17.74
CA GLY A 46 -12.19 5.22 18.46
C GLY A 46 -11.90 6.67 18.86
N ASN A 47 -12.93 7.49 19.03
CA ASN A 47 -12.83 8.95 19.27
C ASN A 47 -12.08 9.37 20.55
N ARG A 48 -11.68 8.42 21.41
CA ARG A 48 -11.04 8.70 22.71
C ARG A 48 -9.52 8.44 22.72
N ILE A 49 -8.97 7.84 21.68
CA ILE A 49 -7.55 7.48 21.61
C ILE A 49 -7.04 7.95 20.26
N TYR A 50 -6.19 8.98 20.26
CA TYR A 50 -5.44 9.37 19.07
C TYR A 50 -4.08 8.65 19.11
N PRO A 51 -3.88 7.57 18.34
CA PRO A 51 -2.67 6.75 18.41
C PRO A 51 -1.42 7.39 17.78
N GLY A 52 -1.47 8.69 17.45
CA GLY A 52 -0.48 9.35 16.61
C GLY A 52 -0.82 9.25 15.12
N HIS A 53 -0.24 10.16 14.33
CA HIS A 53 -0.48 10.21 12.88
C HIS A 53 0.36 9.14 12.18
N VAL A 54 -0.30 8.25 11.43
CA VAL A 54 0.35 7.29 10.53
C VAL A 54 -0.02 7.66 9.10
N ASN A 55 0.98 8.00 8.29
CA ASN A 55 0.79 8.27 6.87
C ASN A 55 0.85 6.95 6.09
N ILE A 56 -0.06 6.75 5.13
CA ILE A 56 -0.03 5.60 4.23
C ILE A 56 0.37 6.05 2.83
N GLY A 57 1.31 5.32 2.22
CA GLY A 57 1.63 5.39 0.81
C GLY A 57 1.27 4.07 0.14
N ALA A 58 0.67 4.13 -1.05
CA ALA A 58 0.35 2.96 -1.84
C ALA A 58 0.57 3.25 -3.32
N SER A 59 0.97 2.24 -4.10
CA SER A 59 1.17 2.39 -5.53
C SER A 59 1.11 1.06 -6.24
N LEU A 60 0.68 1.11 -7.51
CA LEU A 60 0.67 -0.02 -8.43
C LEU A 60 1.54 0.35 -9.65
N SER A 61 2.69 -0.29 -9.81
CA SER A 61 3.61 -0.02 -10.92
C SER A 61 4.55 -1.20 -11.15
N TYR A 62 5.19 -1.26 -12.32
CA TYR A 62 6.30 -2.18 -12.55
C TYR A 62 7.52 -1.80 -11.70
N ASN A 63 7.81 -0.51 -11.61
CA ASN A 63 8.88 0.02 -10.78
C ASN A 63 8.37 1.26 -10.07
N ASN A 64 8.58 1.33 -8.76
CA ASN A 64 8.25 2.52 -8.02
C ASN A 64 9.04 2.62 -6.72
N GLU A 65 9.19 3.86 -6.29
CA GLU A 65 9.70 4.20 -4.98
C GLU A 65 8.58 4.90 -4.20
N LEU A 66 8.23 4.39 -3.03
CA LEU A 66 7.41 5.12 -2.08
C LEU A 66 8.32 5.75 -1.03
N LYS A 67 8.07 7.02 -0.68
CA LYS A 67 8.83 7.78 0.31
C LYS A 67 7.92 8.28 1.42
N CYS A 68 8.42 8.22 2.64
CA CYS A 68 7.86 8.95 3.77
C CYS A 68 8.21 10.43 3.66
N LYS A 69 7.43 11.30 4.33
CA LYS A 69 7.74 12.73 4.36
C LYS A 69 9.03 12.99 5.16
N ASN A 70 9.59 14.20 5.01
CA ASN A 70 10.78 14.59 5.78
C ASN A 70 10.50 14.48 7.29
N GLY A 71 11.41 13.83 8.03
CA GLY A 71 11.26 13.58 9.46
C GLY A 71 10.42 12.33 9.80
N GLU A 72 9.96 11.58 8.80
CA GLU A 72 9.27 10.31 8.97
C GLU A 72 10.09 9.12 8.46
N GLY A 73 9.79 7.95 9.01
CA GLY A 73 10.33 6.67 8.58
C GLY A 73 9.27 5.60 8.52
N ILE A 74 9.59 4.55 7.77
CA ILE A 74 8.72 3.40 7.57
C ILE A 74 8.61 2.61 8.87
N ILE A 75 7.40 2.49 9.42
CA ILE A 75 7.14 1.62 10.59
C ILE A 75 6.72 0.21 10.17
N SER A 76 6.12 0.08 8.99
CA SER A 76 5.73 -1.17 8.36
C SER A 76 5.47 -0.94 6.88
N GLY A 77 5.63 -1.96 6.05
CA GLY A 77 5.37 -1.86 4.62
C GLY A 77 5.71 -3.16 3.92
N PHE A 78 5.14 -3.35 2.73
CA PHE A 78 5.44 -4.50 1.90
C PHE A 78 5.41 -4.13 0.41
N MET A 79 6.12 -4.93 -0.35
CA MET A 79 6.13 -4.93 -1.80
C MET A 79 5.72 -6.33 -2.25
N SER A 80 4.82 -6.43 -3.22
CA SER A 80 4.45 -7.70 -3.82
C SER A 80 4.31 -7.57 -5.32
N HIS A 81 4.76 -8.58 -6.06
CA HIS A 81 4.56 -8.68 -7.50
C HIS A 81 4.45 -10.13 -7.92
N MET A 82 3.88 -10.35 -9.11
CA MET A 82 3.77 -11.68 -9.70
C MET A 82 4.86 -11.87 -10.76
N LEU A 83 5.64 -12.94 -10.63
CA LEU A 83 6.63 -13.38 -11.61
C LEU A 83 6.04 -14.48 -12.48
N VAL A 84 6.37 -14.49 -13.77
CA VAL A 84 6.04 -15.59 -14.69
C VAL A 84 7.33 -16.30 -15.09
N ASN A 85 7.63 -17.44 -14.45
CA ASN A 85 8.83 -18.22 -14.75
C ASN A 85 8.44 -19.54 -15.42
N GLY A 86 8.78 -19.69 -16.71
CA GLY A 86 8.50 -20.92 -17.46
C GLY A 86 7.01 -21.30 -17.50
N GLY A 87 6.11 -20.32 -17.51
CA GLY A 87 4.66 -20.52 -17.53
C GLY A 87 4.02 -20.76 -16.15
N LYS A 88 4.79 -20.71 -15.06
CA LYS A 88 4.26 -20.71 -13.68
C LYS A 88 4.20 -19.29 -13.14
N GLU A 89 3.07 -18.94 -12.53
CA GLU A 89 2.90 -17.68 -11.81
C GLU A 89 3.32 -17.86 -10.34
N GLU A 90 4.23 -17.03 -9.87
CA GLU A 90 4.69 -16.99 -8.48
C GLU A 90 4.47 -15.60 -7.89
N ILE A 91 3.91 -15.53 -6.68
CA ILE A 91 3.77 -14.26 -5.96
C ILE A 91 5.00 -14.07 -5.07
N VAL A 92 5.77 -13.03 -5.37
CA VAL A 92 6.86 -12.57 -4.51
C VAL A 92 6.32 -11.50 -3.60
N ALA A 93 6.62 -11.59 -2.30
CA ALA A 93 6.32 -10.55 -1.32
C ALA A 93 7.53 -10.31 -0.42
N LYS A 94 7.89 -9.03 -0.22
CA LYS A 94 9.00 -8.60 0.63
C LYS A 94 8.55 -7.48 1.55
N SER A 95 9.06 -7.47 2.77
CA SER A 95 8.83 -6.35 3.70
C SER A 95 9.72 -5.17 3.33
N CYS A 96 9.22 -3.95 3.57
CA CYS A 96 10.02 -2.74 3.51
C CYS A 96 10.92 -2.63 4.76
N GLU A 97 12.09 -2.03 4.60
CA GLU A 97 13.01 -1.81 5.71
C GLU A 97 12.44 -0.80 6.71
N LYS A 98 12.42 -1.17 7.99
CA LYS A 98 11.94 -0.28 9.06
C LYS A 98 12.91 0.89 9.25
N TYR A 99 12.36 2.06 9.57
CA TYR A 99 13.05 3.33 9.78
C TYR A 99 13.78 3.90 8.55
N SER A 100 13.81 3.17 7.43
CA SER A 100 14.14 3.76 6.13
C SER A 100 13.13 4.84 5.76
N ASN A 101 13.55 5.82 4.97
CA ASN A 101 12.67 6.83 4.41
C ASN A 101 11.96 6.35 3.12
N SER A 102 12.48 5.31 2.44
CA SER A 102 11.89 4.84 1.20
C SER A 102 11.85 3.32 1.06
N CYS A 103 10.90 2.85 0.24
CA CYS A 103 10.74 1.45 -0.14
C CYS A 103 10.64 1.32 -1.66
N ASN A 104 11.56 0.55 -2.24
CA ASN A 104 11.79 0.45 -3.67
C ASN A 104 11.34 -0.89 -4.22
N LEU A 105 10.22 -0.87 -4.95
CA LEU A 105 9.79 -2.02 -5.72
C LEU A 105 10.50 -1.99 -7.08
N LYS A 106 11.30 -3.03 -7.32
CA LYS A 106 11.90 -3.31 -8.62
C LYS A 106 11.34 -4.63 -9.14
N CYS A 107 10.61 -4.56 -10.25
CA CYS A 107 10.26 -5.75 -11.00
C CYS A 107 11.47 -6.21 -11.83
N GLU A 108 11.80 -7.49 -11.72
CA GLU A 108 12.76 -8.14 -12.63
C GLU A 108 12.07 -8.54 -13.94
N LYS A 109 12.81 -9.16 -14.88
CA LYS A 109 12.25 -9.62 -16.16
C LYS A 109 11.10 -10.61 -15.87
N ASP A 110 10.01 -10.47 -16.64
CA ASP A 110 8.78 -11.29 -16.55
C ASP A 110 7.86 -11.02 -15.35
N CYS A 111 7.99 -9.84 -14.73
CA CYS A 111 7.13 -9.36 -13.65
C CYS A 111 5.87 -8.65 -14.17
N LYS A 112 4.69 -8.97 -13.63
CA LYS A 112 3.48 -8.14 -13.76
C LYS A 112 3.58 -6.91 -12.84
N LYS A 113 2.67 -5.93 -12.99
CA LYS A 113 2.59 -4.76 -12.08
C LYS A 113 2.63 -5.21 -10.63
N GLY A 114 3.47 -4.56 -9.82
CA GLY A 114 3.60 -4.81 -8.40
C GLY A 114 2.85 -3.79 -7.55
N ILE A 115 2.46 -4.23 -6.36
CA ILE A 115 1.94 -3.37 -5.29
C ILE A 115 3.07 -3.02 -4.34
N ASN A 116 3.17 -1.75 -3.99
CA ASN A 116 4.02 -1.28 -2.88
C ASN A 116 3.12 -0.53 -1.90
N LEU A 117 3.30 -0.77 -0.60
CA LEU A 117 2.57 -0.14 0.47
C LEU A 117 3.53 0.18 1.62
N ILE A 118 3.50 1.42 2.10
CA ILE A 118 4.27 1.85 3.28
C ILE A 118 3.37 2.55 4.29
N LEU A 119 3.67 2.33 5.56
CA LEU A 119 3.17 3.09 6.70
C LEU A 119 4.33 3.89 7.27
N CYS A 120 4.16 5.21 7.35
CA CYS A 120 5.15 6.17 7.80
C CYS A 120 4.71 6.82 9.11
N GLN A 121 5.65 7.04 10.00
CA GLN A 121 5.45 7.80 11.23
C GLN A 121 6.67 8.65 11.52
N SER A 122 6.47 9.76 12.23
CA SER A 122 7.58 10.59 12.71
C SER A 122 8.57 9.75 13.52
N ILE A 123 9.85 9.87 13.16
CA ILE A 123 10.95 9.28 13.93
C ILE A 123 11.54 10.43 14.74
N GLU A 124 11.17 10.56 16.01
CA GLU A 124 12.00 11.31 16.93
C GLU A 124 13.29 10.50 17.10
N LEU A 125 14.37 10.97 16.48
CA LEU A 125 15.71 10.47 16.77
C LEU A 125 16.00 10.83 18.23
N LYS A 126 15.77 9.88 19.13
CA LYS A 126 16.24 9.95 20.52
C LYS A 126 17.74 9.77 20.58
#